data_AF-D0LFG2-F1
#
_entry.id   AF-D0LFG2-F1
#
_cell.length_a   1.000
_cell.length_b   1.000
_cell.length_c   1.000
_cell.angle_alpha   90.00
_cell.angle_beta   90.00
_cell.angle_gamma   90.00
#
_symmetry.space_group_name_H-M   'P 1'
#
loop_
_entity.id
_entity.type
_entity.pdbx_description
1 polymer ?
#
loop_
_entity_poly.entity_id
_entity_poly.type
_entity_poly.pdbx_seq_one_letter_code
_entity_poly.pdbx_strand_id
1 'polypeptide(L)'
;MHITHVSQYLQELTENPWFGPAAIDYSLHQLEEAGLRPPVAGLVRDSRDNPAKFYGTDGHPYVKFTAGPHATSIRSVAADTARDAVLLVAMGSYAPMHRGHIAMMEAAEKALLGEGYTPLAAVFSLHSEEHVEAKIRPLHPDAPIRTETRFATACEVCPPILQGGTPTFIDRWDASMPGGPRSFTDVMLRLSNTLEAAEIRNVTPVAVFGSDNAVSMRAFSRYGHAVCVIRPKHEMDVEPYVAETPMRGAIRGRRVLVVARADTTDISSTNIRNEMVYR
;
A
#
# COMPACT_ATOMS: atom_id res chain seq x y z
N MET A 1 -9.78 -1.80 32.23
CA MET A 1 -9.83 -3.05 31.44
C MET A 1 -9.14 -2.89 30.06
N HIS A 2 -8.11 -2.04 29.93
CA HIS A 2 -7.44 -1.72 28.65
C HIS A 2 -6.02 -2.29 28.51
N ILE A 3 -5.43 -2.80 29.60
CA ILE A 3 -4.00 -3.17 29.65
C ILE A 3 -3.73 -4.55 29.02
N THR A 4 -4.71 -5.46 29.06
CA THR A 4 -4.58 -6.84 28.55
C THR A 4 -4.57 -6.93 27.02
N HIS A 5 -5.29 -6.03 26.33
CA HIS A 5 -5.36 -6.05 24.87
C HIS A 5 -4.11 -5.49 24.18
N VAL A 6 -3.45 -4.50 24.79
CA VAL A 6 -2.21 -3.90 24.25
C VAL A 6 -1.05 -4.91 24.32
N SER A 7 -1.00 -5.71 25.38
CA SER A 7 0.02 -6.76 25.60
C SER A 7 -0.05 -7.87 24.53
N GLN A 8 -1.24 -8.38 24.24
CA GLN A 8 -1.41 -9.45 23.25
C GLN A 8 -1.13 -8.96 21.81
N TYR A 9 -1.52 -7.74 21.48
CA TYR A 9 -1.23 -7.11 20.19
C TYR A 9 0.26 -6.86 19.98
N LEU A 10 0.95 -6.35 21.00
CA LEU A 10 2.40 -6.18 20.97
C LEU A 10 3.08 -7.51 20.67
N GLN A 11 2.57 -8.60 21.26
CA GLN A 11 3.08 -9.94 21.04
C GLN A 11 2.86 -10.39 19.58
N GLU A 12 1.66 -10.21 19.03
CA GLU A 12 1.33 -10.54 17.63
C GLU A 12 2.13 -9.71 16.61
N LEU A 13 2.36 -8.42 16.88
CA LEU A 13 3.26 -7.58 16.09
C LEU A 13 4.70 -8.07 16.16
N THR A 14 5.21 -8.39 17.37
CA THR A 14 6.57 -8.89 17.59
C THR A 14 6.84 -10.25 16.97
N GLU A 15 5.79 -11.04 16.75
CA GLU A 15 5.87 -12.36 16.13
C GLU A 15 5.64 -12.29 14.60
N ASN A 16 5.15 -11.16 14.08
CA ASN A 16 4.94 -10.98 12.65
C ASN A 16 6.29 -10.88 11.91
N PRO A 17 6.56 -11.74 10.91
CA PRO A 17 7.86 -11.80 10.24
C PRO A 17 8.24 -10.53 9.45
N TRP A 18 7.29 -9.64 9.18
CA TRP A 18 7.53 -8.34 8.54
C TRP A 18 7.74 -7.21 9.54
N PHE A 19 7.22 -7.33 10.77
CA PHE A 19 7.11 -6.20 11.71
C PHE A 19 7.70 -6.38 13.06
N GLY A 20 7.71 -7.60 13.57
CA GLY A 20 8.25 -7.82 14.89
C GLY A 20 9.66 -7.31 15.07
N PRO A 21 10.47 -7.31 14.01
CA PRO A 21 11.77 -6.66 14.03
C PRO A 21 11.75 -5.12 14.00
N ALA A 22 10.71 -4.47 13.47
CA ALA A 22 10.55 -3.00 13.53
C ALA A 22 10.10 -2.51 14.92
N ALA A 23 9.28 -3.30 15.64
CA ALA A 23 8.88 -3.01 17.02
C ALA A 23 10.04 -3.06 18.03
N ILE A 24 11.18 -3.65 17.64
CA ILE A 24 12.43 -3.62 18.42
C ILE A 24 13.13 -2.26 18.31
N ASP A 25 12.99 -1.59 17.16
CA ASP A 25 13.76 -0.39 16.82
C ASP A 25 12.98 0.91 17.05
N TYR A 26 11.65 0.84 17.08
CA TYR A 26 10.77 2.01 17.22
C TYR A 26 9.71 1.82 18.30
N SER A 27 9.37 2.91 18.97
CA SER A 27 8.24 2.94 19.91
C SER A 27 6.90 2.73 19.21
N LEU A 28 5.91 2.22 19.94
CA LEU A 28 4.53 2.09 19.46
C LEU A 28 3.99 3.39 18.87
N HIS A 29 4.23 4.52 19.53
CA HIS A 29 3.79 5.82 19.05
C HIS A 29 4.36 6.15 17.67
N GLN A 30 5.65 5.89 17.45
CA GLN A 30 6.30 6.10 16.15
C GLN A 30 5.77 5.17 15.05
N LEU A 31 5.29 3.97 15.42
CA LEU A 31 4.65 3.04 14.49
C LEU A 31 3.20 3.45 14.19
N GLU A 32 2.46 3.92 15.21
CA GLU A 32 1.10 4.47 15.05
C GLU A 32 1.09 5.71 14.15
N GLU A 33 2.05 6.62 14.34
CA GLU A 33 2.29 7.76 13.44
C GLU A 33 2.58 7.29 12.01
N ALA A 34 3.22 6.13 11.84
CA ALA A 34 3.49 5.51 10.53
C ALA A 34 2.24 4.91 9.86
N GLY A 35 1.07 5.02 10.49
CA GLY A 35 -0.19 4.44 10.04
C GLY A 35 -0.42 2.99 10.49
N LEU A 36 0.46 2.44 11.34
CA LEU A 36 0.31 1.10 11.89
C LEU A 36 -0.66 1.15 13.07
N ARG A 37 -1.91 0.73 12.84
CA ARG A 37 -2.90 0.65 13.91
C ARG A 37 -3.07 -0.78 14.38
N PRO A 38 -3.38 -0.99 15.68
CA PRO A 38 -3.89 -2.28 16.12
C PRO A 38 -5.12 -2.64 15.28
N PRO A 39 -5.22 -3.88 14.76
CA PRO A 39 -6.50 -4.36 14.28
C PRO A 39 -7.50 -4.19 15.43
N VAL A 40 -8.70 -3.67 15.13
CA VAL A 40 -9.73 -3.45 16.15
C VAL A 40 -9.95 -4.77 16.90
N ALA A 41 -9.56 -4.78 18.19
CA ALA A 41 -9.56 -5.98 19.00
C ALA A 41 -10.99 -6.54 19.10
N GLY A 42 -11.15 -7.80 18.70
CA GLY A 42 -12.44 -8.48 18.67
C GLY A 42 -12.95 -8.87 17.28
N LEU A 43 -12.33 -8.37 16.19
CA LEU A 43 -12.70 -8.73 14.81
C LEU A 43 -11.64 -9.53 14.05
N VAL A 44 -10.38 -9.54 14.52
CA VAL A 44 -9.29 -10.32 13.90
C VAL A 44 -8.90 -11.47 14.82
N ARG A 45 -9.86 -12.33 15.18
CA ARG A 45 -9.57 -13.62 15.84
C ARG A 45 -9.27 -14.73 14.85
N ASP A 46 -9.52 -14.44 13.59
CA ASP A 46 -9.38 -15.35 12.48
C ASP A 46 -8.76 -14.56 11.34
N SER A 47 -7.49 -14.84 11.04
CA SER A 47 -7.02 -14.85 9.64
C SER A 47 -7.79 -15.87 8.76
N ARG A 48 -8.92 -16.40 9.27
CA ARG A 48 -9.86 -17.35 8.67
C ARG A 48 -11.07 -16.71 7.98
N ASP A 49 -10.99 -15.43 7.61
CA ASP A 49 -11.55 -15.05 6.30
C ASP A 49 -10.65 -15.66 5.23
N ASN A 50 -10.75 -17.00 5.17
CA ASN A 50 -10.07 -17.91 4.29
C ASN A 50 -10.06 -17.28 2.89
N PRO A 51 -8.91 -17.14 2.24
CA PRO A 51 -8.86 -16.70 0.85
C PRO A 51 -9.87 -17.48 0.00
N ALA A 52 -10.11 -18.77 0.31
CA ALA A 52 -11.11 -19.64 -0.32
C ALA A 52 -12.58 -19.24 -0.14
N LYS A 53 -12.95 -18.52 0.93
CA LYS A 53 -14.33 -18.00 1.10
C LYS A 53 -14.57 -16.69 0.32
N PHE A 54 -13.52 -15.92 0.04
CA PHE A 54 -13.59 -14.73 -0.84
C PHE A 54 -13.39 -15.05 -2.32
N TYR A 55 -12.73 -16.18 -2.66
CA TYR A 55 -12.61 -16.66 -4.05
C TYR A 55 -13.94 -17.10 -4.68
N GLY A 56 -15.00 -17.25 -3.90
CA GLY A 56 -16.29 -17.79 -4.35
C GLY A 56 -17.22 -16.79 -5.05
N THR A 57 -16.83 -15.53 -5.27
CA THR A 57 -17.66 -14.60 -6.05
C THR A 57 -16.93 -14.18 -7.31
N ASP A 58 -17.50 -14.53 -8.47
CA ASP A 58 -17.04 -14.19 -9.83
C ASP A 58 -16.98 -12.66 -10.11
N GLY A 59 -17.13 -11.83 -9.08
CA GLY A 59 -17.05 -10.36 -9.11
C GLY A 59 -15.90 -9.76 -8.30
N HIS A 60 -15.12 -10.54 -7.55
CA HIS A 60 -14.03 -9.96 -6.75
C HIS A 60 -12.91 -9.42 -7.68
N PRO A 61 -12.48 -8.15 -7.54
CA PRO A 61 -11.47 -7.55 -8.44
C PRO A 61 -10.17 -8.37 -8.52
N TYR A 62 -9.85 -9.11 -7.44
CA TYR A 62 -8.65 -9.93 -7.37
C TYR A 62 -8.81 -11.36 -7.95
N VAL A 63 -10.03 -11.90 -8.04
CA VAL A 63 -10.29 -13.09 -8.89
C VAL A 63 -10.07 -12.69 -10.36
N LYS A 64 -10.40 -11.45 -10.75
CA LYS A 64 -10.02 -10.92 -12.06
C LYS A 64 -8.52 -10.64 -12.22
N PHE A 65 -7.77 -10.42 -11.13
CA PHE A 65 -6.32 -10.28 -11.19
C PHE A 65 -5.63 -11.61 -11.50
N THR A 66 -6.01 -12.70 -10.81
CA THR A 66 -5.40 -14.04 -10.96
C THR A 66 -6.08 -14.93 -12.01
N ALA A 67 -7.23 -14.51 -12.55
CA ALA A 67 -7.97 -15.20 -13.61
C ALA A 67 -8.39 -14.31 -14.80
N GLY A 68 -7.99 -13.03 -14.81
CA GLY A 68 -8.28 -12.11 -15.92
C GLY A 68 -7.21 -12.12 -17.02
N PRO A 69 -7.31 -11.21 -18.00
CA PRO A 69 -6.50 -11.23 -19.23
C PRO A 69 -5.00 -11.08 -18.96
N HIS A 70 -4.60 -10.50 -17.83
CA HIS A 70 -3.21 -10.33 -17.44
C HIS A 70 -2.65 -11.51 -16.63
N ALA A 71 -3.49 -12.44 -16.16
CA ALA A 71 -3.08 -13.52 -15.29
C ALA A 71 -2.05 -14.44 -15.95
N THR A 72 -2.24 -14.77 -17.23
CA THR A 72 -1.28 -15.59 -17.99
C THR A 72 0.06 -14.90 -18.14
N SER A 73 0.07 -13.60 -18.43
CA SER A 73 1.31 -12.81 -18.53
C SER A 73 2.02 -12.72 -17.18
N ILE A 74 1.29 -12.45 -16.09
CA ILE A 74 1.83 -12.41 -14.72
C ILE A 74 2.42 -13.76 -14.34
N ARG A 75 1.73 -14.87 -14.64
CA ARG A 75 2.24 -16.23 -14.38
C ARG A 75 3.50 -16.54 -15.18
N SER A 76 3.54 -16.18 -16.46
CA SER A 76 4.71 -16.38 -17.30
C SER A 76 5.92 -15.63 -16.74
N VAL A 77 5.75 -14.33 -16.48
CA VAL A 77 6.85 -13.51 -15.95
C VAL A 77 7.29 -14.03 -14.58
N ALA A 78 6.37 -14.36 -13.67
CA ALA A 78 6.71 -14.91 -12.36
C ALA A 78 7.44 -16.27 -12.44
N ALA A 79 7.16 -17.10 -13.44
CA ALA A 79 7.85 -18.36 -13.67
C ALA A 79 9.26 -18.17 -14.26
N ASP A 80 9.43 -17.16 -15.12
CA ASP A 80 10.69 -16.87 -15.82
C ASP A 80 11.68 -16.06 -14.96
N THR A 81 11.17 -15.21 -14.06
CA THR A 81 12.01 -14.37 -13.20
C THR A 81 12.34 -15.09 -11.90
N ALA A 82 13.52 -15.69 -11.81
CA ALA A 82 13.90 -16.62 -10.74
C ALA A 82 14.02 -16.01 -9.32
N ARG A 83 13.70 -14.72 -9.07
CA ARG A 83 13.57 -14.07 -7.75
C ARG A 83 13.24 -12.57 -7.77
N ASP A 84 13.25 -11.93 -8.93
CA ASP A 84 13.21 -10.46 -9.03
C ASP A 84 11.80 -9.91 -9.34
N ALA A 85 10.78 -10.78 -9.39
CA ALA A 85 9.39 -10.36 -9.56
C ALA A 85 8.90 -9.55 -8.36
N VAL A 86 8.31 -8.38 -8.63
CA VAL A 86 7.76 -7.49 -7.60
C VAL A 86 6.31 -7.12 -7.87
N LEU A 87 5.54 -6.97 -6.79
CA LEU A 87 4.19 -6.42 -6.81
C LEU A 87 4.24 -5.04 -6.15
N LEU A 88 3.95 -3.98 -6.90
CA LEU A 88 3.91 -2.63 -6.35
C LEU A 88 2.57 -2.42 -5.64
N VAL A 89 2.59 -1.93 -4.41
CA VAL A 89 1.38 -1.77 -3.58
C VAL A 89 1.34 -0.37 -3.00
N ALA A 90 0.38 0.45 -3.44
CA ALA A 90 0.10 1.74 -2.85
C ALA A 90 -1.27 1.72 -2.16
N MET A 91 -1.34 2.31 -0.97
CA MET A 91 -2.59 2.46 -0.25
C MET A 91 -2.96 3.93 -0.13
N GLY A 92 -4.26 4.21 -0.08
CA GLY A 92 -4.70 5.57 0.12
C GLY A 92 -6.20 5.70 0.27
N SER A 93 -6.61 6.88 0.75
CA SER A 93 -8.02 7.25 0.80
C SER A 93 -8.62 7.34 -0.61
N TYR A 94 -7.82 7.76 -1.61
CA TYR A 94 -8.24 7.95 -3.00
C TYR A 94 -9.57 8.70 -3.13
N ALA A 95 -9.69 9.81 -2.41
CA ALA A 95 -10.91 10.61 -2.32
C ALA A 95 -10.64 12.07 -2.74
N PRO A 96 -10.46 12.35 -4.05
CA PRO A 96 -10.40 11.40 -5.16
C PRO A 96 -8.97 10.91 -5.48
N MET A 97 -8.85 9.82 -6.24
CA MET A 97 -7.62 9.48 -6.96
C MET A 97 -7.30 10.58 -7.99
N HIS A 98 -6.02 10.75 -8.33
CA HIS A 98 -5.56 11.81 -9.23
C HIS A 98 -4.20 11.45 -9.85
N ARG A 99 -3.77 12.19 -10.88
CA ARG A 99 -2.54 11.91 -11.63
C ARG A 99 -1.29 11.82 -10.74
N GLY A 100 -1.21 12.61 -9.67
CA GLY A 100 -0.11 12.51 -8.70
C GLY A 100 0.08 11.13 -8.06
N HIS A 101 -1.00 10.35 -7.86
CA HIS A 101 -0.90 8.96 -7.36
C HIS A 101 -0.33 8.03 -8.43
N ILE A 102 -0.69 8.24 -9.70
CA ILE A 102 -0.20 7.44 -10.82
C ILE A 102 1.28 7.75 -11.07
N ALA A 103 1.66 9.04 -11.08
CA ALA A 103 3.04 9.48 -11.22
C ALA A 103 3.94 8.96 -10.10
N MET A 104 3.42 8.82 -8.87
CA MET A 104 4.10 8.17 -7.77
C MET A 104 4.39 6.69 -8.09
N MET A 105 3.40 5.96 -8.57
CA MET A 105 3.56 4.55 -8.93
C MET A 105 4.52 4.35 -10.12
N GLU A 106 4.43 5.20 -11.15
CA GLU A 106 5.34 5.19 -12.31
C GLU A 106 6.80 5.46 -11.91
N ALA A 107 7.03 6.37 -10.95
CA ALA A 107 8.37 6.62 -10.43
C ALA A 107 8.92 5.40 -9.68
N ALA A 108 8.08 4.72 -8.91
CA ALA A 108 8.46 3.48 -8.23
C ALA A 108 8.73 2.33 -9.21
N GLU A 109 7.90 2.18 -10.24
CA GLU A 109 8.10 1.21 -11.32
C GLU A 109 9.47 1.43 -11.99
N LYS A 110 9.75 2.66 -12.40
CA LYS A 110 11.03 3.02 -13.02
C LYS A 110 12.22 2.73 -12.10
N ALA A 111 12.10 3.04 -10.81
CA ALA A 111 13.16 2.79 -9.84
C ALA A 111 13.45 1.29 -9.68
N LEU A 112 12.40 0.48 -9.53
CA LEU A 112 12.52 -0.96 -9.37
C LEU A 112 13.11 -1.62 -10.63
N LEU A 113 12.67 -1.21 -11.82
CA LEU A 113 13.27 -1.64 -13.09
C LEU A 113 14.77 -1.29 -13.16
N GLY A 114 15.15 -0.09 -12.70
CA GLY A 114 16.55 0.35 -12.65
C GLY A 114 17.42 -0.48 -11.68
N GLU A 115 16.81 -1.09 -10.67
CA GLU A 115 17.47 -1.99 -9.71
C GLU A 115 17.45 -3.46 -10.15
N GLY A 116 16.89 -3.77 -11.33
CA GLY A 116 16.82 -5.13 -11.88
C GLY A 116 15.60 -5.93 -11.46
N TYR A 117 14.66 -5.32 -10.72
CA TYR A 117 13.38 -5.97 -10.42
C TYR A 117 12.47 -5.97 -11.64
N THR A 118 11.53 -6.92 -11.67
CA THR A 118 10.49 -7.04 -12.69
C THR A 118 9.11 -6.80 -12.07
N PRO A 119 8.56 -5.58 -12.21
CA PRO A 119 7.18 -5.27 -11.84
C PRO A 119 6.17 -6.16 -12.58
N LEU A 120 5.40 -6.94 -11.82
CA LEU A 120 4.34 -7.79 -12.37
C LEU A 120 3.00 -7.05 -12.47
N ALA A 121 2.74 -6.23 -11.45
CA ALA A 121 1.51 -5.47 -11.33
C ALA A 121 1.67 -4.33 -10.32
N ALA A 122 0.80 -3.34 -10.48
CA ALA A 122 0.66 -2.22 -9.56
C ALA A 122 -0.75 -2.19 -8.98
N VAL A 123 -0.84 -2.30 -7.66
CA VAL A 123 -2.11 -2.37 -6.91
C VAL A 123 -2.31 -1.07 -6.14
N PHE A 124 -3.43 -0.41 -6.40
CA PHE A 124 -3.93 0.72 -5.63
C PHE A 124 -5.04 0.22 -4.69
N SER A 125 -4.72 0.04 -3.41
CA SER A 125 -5.65 -0.46 -2.40
C SER A 125 -6.38 0.68 -1.69
N LEU A 126 -7.70 0.75 -1.86
CA LEU A 126 -8.54 1.78 -1.24
C LEU A 126 -8.69 1.53 0.25
N HIS A 127 -8.49 2.56 1.08
CA HIS A 127 -8.77 2.47 2.51
C HIS A 127 -10.26 2.28 2.82
N SER A 128 -10.55 1.67 3.98
CA SER A 128 -11.89 1.52 4.56
C SER A 128 -12.68 2.83 4.59
N GLU A 129 -14.00 2.76 4.37
CA GLU A 129 -14.87 3.95 4.42
C GLU A 129 -14.76 4.65 5.78
N GLU A 130 -14.73 3.89 6.88
CA GLU A 130 -14.60 4.42 8.24
C GLU A 130 -13.33 5.25 8.42
N HIS A 131 -12.19 4.76 7.91
CA HIS A 131 -10.94 5.52 7.94
C HIS A 131 -11.05 6.82 7.13
N VAL A 132 -11.57 6.72 5.90
CA VAL A 132 -11.69 7.85 4.99
C VAL A 132 -12.65 8.89 5.57
N GLU A 133 -13.75 8.45 6.17
CA GLU A 133 -14.72 9.29 6.87
C GLU A 133 -14.07 10.05 8.02
N ALA A 134 -13.39 9.34 8.94
CA ALA A 134 -12.73 9.95 10.09
C ALA A 134 -11.65 10.96 9.67
N LYS A 135 -10.93 10.68 8.57
CA LYS A 135 -9.85 11.55 8.07
C LYS A 135 -10.37 12.77 7.32
N ILE A 136 -11.43 12.61 6.51
CA ILE A 136 -11.84 13.62 5.52
C ILE A 136 -13.05 14.43 5.97
N ARG A 137 -14.07 13.77 6.55
CA ARG A 137 -15.34 14.43 6.87
C ARG A 137 -15.21 15.64 7.81
N PRO A 138 -14.29 15.67 8.80
CA PRO A 138 -14.09 16.85 9.64
C PRO A 138 -13.69 18.13 8.87
N LEU A 139 -13.04 17.98 7.72
CA LEU A 139 -12.53 19.10 6.91
C LEU A 139 -13.34 19.31 5.61
N HIS A 140 -14.01 18.27 5.12
CA HIS A 140 -14.79 18.29 3.89
C HIS A 140 -16.06 17.45 4.05
N PRO A 141 -17.14 18.04 4.59
CA PRO A 141 -18.39 17.32 4.90
C PRO A 141 -19.02 16.61 3.69
N ASP A 142 -18.87 17.21 2.50
CA ASP A 142 -19.48 16.77 1.24
C ASP A 142 -18.56 15.87 0.39
N ALA A 143 -17.40 15.48 0.92
CA ALA A 143 -16.44 14.66 0.17
C ALA A 143 -17.03 13.26 -0.15
N PRO A 144 -16.67 12.67 -1.30
CA PRO A 144 -17.08 11.32 -1.66
C PRO A 144 -16.34 10.28 -0.79
N ILE A 145 -17.01 9.80 0.26
CA ILE A 145 -16.48 8.79 1.19
C ILE A 145 -16.76 7.36 0.69
N ARG A 146 -17.92 7.15 0.05
CA ARG A 146 -18.38 5.82 -0.36
C ARG A 146 -17.38 5.12 -1.27
N THR A 147 -17.06 3.87 -0.95
CA THR A 147 -16.12 3.00 -1.67
C THR A 147 -16.47 2.89 -3.14
N GLU A 148 -17.75 2.70 -3.48
CA GLU A 148 -18.17 2.58 -4.88
C GLU A 148 -17.94 3.88 -5.67
N THR A 149 -18.16 5.05 -5.06
CA THR A 149 -17.87 6.35 -5.70
C THR A 149 -16.38 6.55 -5.90
N ARG A 150 -15.57 6.24 -4.87
CA ARG A 150 -14.10 6.34 -4.96
C ARG A 150 -13.52 5.36 -5.98
N PHE A 151 -14.07 4.15 -6.05
CA PHE A 151 -13.68 3.15 -7.03
C PHE A 151 -14.01 3.60 -8.45
N ALA A 152 -15.24 4.07 -8.71
CA ALA A 152 -15.65 4.56 -10.02
C ALA A 152 -14.75 5.72 -10.50
N THR A 153 -14.53 6.72 -9.65
CA THR A 153 -13.65 7.86 -9.98
C THR A 153 -12.18 7.47 -10.12
N ALA A 154 -11.71 6.47 -9.37
CA ALA A 154 -10.37 5.91 -9.57
C ALA A 154 -10.24 5.21 -10.93
N CYS A 155 -11.25 4.46 -11.36
CA CYS A 155 -11.26 3.81 -12.69
C CYS A 155 -11.21 4.80 -13.85
N GLU A 156 -11.71 6.03 -13.68
CA GLU A 156 -11.65 7.08 -14.71
C GLU A 156 -10.23 7.64 -14.89
N VAL A 157 -9.38 7.56 -13.86
CA VAL A 157 -8.05 8.20 -13.84
C VAL A 157 -6.91 7.19 -13.90
N CYS A 158 -7.11 5.97 -13.38
CA CYS A 158 -6.09 4.94 -13.34
C CYS A 158 -5.90 4.33 -14.73
N PRO A 159 -4.71 4.45 -15.35
CA PRO A 159 -4.47 3.84 -16.65
C PRO A 159 -4.40 2.31 -16.48
N PRO A 160 -4.87 1.49 -17.43
CA PRO A 160 -4.83 0.03 -17.31
C PRO A 160 -3.41 -0.55 -17.24
N ILE A 161 -2.41 0.20 -17.71
CA ILE A 161 -0.99 -0.15 -17.71
C ILE A 161 -0.20 1.13 -17.40
N LEU A 162 0.81 1.05 -16.53
CA LEU A 162 1.75 2.14 -16.26
C LEU A 162 2.74 2.36 -17.42
N GLN A 163 3.50 3.45 -17.36
CA GLN A 163 4.42 3.81 -18.43
C GLN A 163 5.50 2.75 -18.71
N GLY A 164 5.96 2.02 -17.70
CA GLY A 164 6.94 0.95 -17.85
C GLY A 164 6.34 -0.40 -18.27
N GLY A 165 5.04 -0.46 -18.55
CA GLY A 165 4.37 -1.68 -19.01
C GLY A 165 3.73 -2.51 -17.91
N THR A 166 3.72 -2.05 -16.66
CA THR A 166 3.11 -2.77 -15.53
C THR A 166 1.58 -2.64 -15.53
N PRO A 167 0.81 -3.73 -15.59
CA PRO A 167 -0.65 -3.69 -15.46
C PRO A 167 -1.08 -3.13 -14.10
N THR A 168 -2.15 -2.33 -14.09
CA THR A 168 -2.68 -1.72 -12.85
C THR A 168 -3.98 -2.35 -12.39
N PHE A 169 -4.19 -2.29 -11.08
CA PHE A 169 -5.40 -2.80 -10.44
C PHE A 169 -5.83 -1.88 -9.32
N ILE A 170 -7.14 -1.64 -9.24
CA ILE A 170 -7.75 -0.96 -8.11
C ILE A 170 -8.37 -2.03 -7.22
N ASP A 171 -7.87 -2.13 -5.99
CA ASP A 171 -8.27 -3.13 -5.02
C ASP A 171 -9.20 -2.51 -3.97
N ARG A 172 -10.36 -3.14 -3.78
CA ARG A 172 -11.41 -2.70 -2.86
C ARG A 172 -11.40 -3.46 -1.53
N TRP A 173 -10.50 -4.43 -1.34
CA TRP A 173 -10.57 -5.32 -0.18
C TRP A 173 -10.60 -4.56 1.15
N ASP A 174 -9.63 -3.69 1.42
CA ASP A 174 -9.61 -2.88 2.64
C ASP A 174 -10.87 -1.97 2.72
N ALA A 175 -11.23 -1.36 1.60
CA ALA A 175 -12.44 -0.55 1.44
C ALA A 175 -13.76 -1.27 1.75
N SER A 176 -13.81 -2.60 1.62
CA SER A 176 -14.97 -3.45 1.84
C SER A 176 -15.02 -4.09 3.23
N MET A 177 -13.95 -4.00 4.01
CA MET A 177 -13.91 -4.60 5.35
C MET A 177 -14.47 -3.63 6.40
N PRO A 178 -15.27 -4.12 7.37
CA PRO A 178 -15.64 -3.31 8.52
C PRO A 178 -14.41 -3.03 9.41
N GLY A 179 -14.37 -1.85 10.01
CA GLY A 179 -13.33 -1.40 10.93
C GLY A 179 -12.37 -0.34 10.37
N GLY A 180 -11.42 0.07 11.22
CA GLY A 180 -10.37 1.03 10.89
C GLY A 180 -9.42 0.56 9.76
N PRO A 181 -8.51 1.45 9.30
CA PRO A 181 -7.67 1.18 8.14
C PRO A 181 -6.76 -0.02 8.40
N ARG A 182 -6.52 -0.81 7.36
CA ARG A 182 -5.49 -1.83 7.37
C ARG A 182 -4.11 -1.19 7.14
N SER A 183 -3.10 -1.79 7.74
CA SER A 183 -1.71 -1.35 7.55
C SER A 183 -1.16 -1.81 6.19
N PHE A 184 -0.07 -1.18 5.71
CA PHE A 184 0.60 -1.54 4.46
C PHE A 184 0.88 -3.04 4.34
N THR A 185 1.35 -3.60 5.42
CA THR A 185 1.66 -5.03 5.58
C THR A 185 0.44 -5.93 5.66
N ASP A 186 -0.69 -5.52 6.24
CA ASP A 186 -1.90 -6.35 6.25
C ASP A 186 -2.35 -6.56 4.80
N VAL A 187 -2.34 -5.46 4.04
CA VAL A 187 -2.61 -5.49 2.60
C VAL A 187 -1.57 -6.36 1.89
N MET A 188 -0.27 -6.15 2.11
CA MET A 188 0.79 -6.94 1.46
C MET A 188 0.74 -8.43 1.82
N LEU A 189 0.51 -8.79 3.08
CA LEU A 189 0.38 -10.18 3.53
C LEU A 189 -0.81 -10.87 2.87
N ARG A 190 -1.96 -10.19 2.82
CA ARG A 190 -3.12 -10.70 2.11
C ARG A 190 -2.81 -10.90 0.62
N LEU A 191 -2.17 -9.92 -0.03
CA LEU A 191 -1.81 -10.02 -1.45
C LEU A 191 -0.84 -11.19 -1.70
N SER A 192 0.18 -11.37 -0.84
CA SER A 192 1.10 -12.52 -0.91
C SER A 192 0.37 -13.86 -0.80
N ASN A 193 -0.51 -13.99 0.20
CA ASN A 193 -1.32 -15.20 0.38
C ASN A 193 -2.22 -15.46 -0.84
N THR A 194 -2.73 -14.39 -1.46
CA THR A 194 -3.52 -14.51 -2.68
C THR A 194 -2.70 -14.98 -3.88
N LEU A 195 -1.49 -14.45 -4.06
CA LEU A 195 -0.58 -14.91 -5.11
C LEU A 195 -0.22 -16.39 -4.91
N GLU A 196 0.09 -16.78 -3.67
CA GLU A 196 0.43 -18.16 -3.34
C GLU A 196 -0.73 -19.13 -3.61
N ALA A 197 -1.95 -18.78 -3.19
CA ALA A 197 -3.14 -19.58 -3.45
C ALA A 197 -3.46 -19.70 -4.95
N ALA A 198 -3.06 -18.70 -5.73
CA ALA A 198 -3.14 -18.75 -7.19
C ALA A 198 -1.93 -19.46 -7.83
N GLU A 199 -1.03 -20.06 -7.05
CA GLU A 199 0.20 -20.71 -7.53
C GLU A 199 1.19 -19.75 -8.23
N ILE A 200 1.07 -18.45 -7.98
CA ILE A 200 2.02 -17.43 -8.41
C ILE A 200 3.01 -17.25 -7.27
N ARG A 201 4.21 -17.82 -7.42
CA ARG A 201 5.24 -17.86 -6.37
C ARG A 201 6.39 -16.91 -6.67
N ASN A 202 7.27 -16.72 -5.68
CA ASN A 202 8.50 -15.92 -5.79
C ASN A 202 8.27 -14.43 -6.14
N VAL A 203 7.13 -13.88 -5.74
CA VAL A 203 6.82 -12.46 -5.91
C VAL A 203 7.04 -11.73 -4.61
N THR A 204 7.76 -10.62 -4.67
CA THR A 204 8.01 -9.75 -3.51
C THR A 204 7.07 -8.55 -3.54
N PRO A 205 6.16 -8.38 -2.58
CA PRO A 205 5.40 -7.15 -2.47
C PRO A 205 6.32 -5.99 -2.04
N VAL A 206 6.12 -4.83 -2.67
CA VAL A 206 6.86 -3.59 -2.43
C VAL A 206 5.87 -2.49 -2.11
N ALA A 207 5.96 -1.91 -0.91
CA ALA A 207 5.11 -0.77 -0.53
C ALA A 207 5.55 0.50 -1.28
N VAL A 208 4.59 1.26 -1.81
CA VAL A 208 4.85 2.52 -2.51
C VAL A 208 4.07 3.64 -1.85
N PHE A 209 4.76 4.68 -1.43
CA PHE A 209 4.16 5.85 -0.77
C PHE A 209 4.95 7.13 -1.03
N GLY A 210 4.31 8.27 -0.85
CA GLY A 210 4.92 9.59 -1.02
C GLY A 210 5.75 10.01 0.20
N SER A 211 6.66 10.96 0.03
CA SER A 211 7.48 11.50 1.12
C SER A 211 6.69 12.24 2.19
N ASP A 212 5.48 12.70 1.90
CA ASP A 212 4.53 13.20 2.90
C ASP A 212 4.10 12.14 3.92
N ASN A 213 4.41 10.88 3.64
CA ASN A 213 4.22 9.74 4.51
C ASN A 213 5.54 8.97 4.74
N ALA A 214 6.69 9.66 4.70
CA ALA A 214 8.02 9.06 4.85
C ALA A 214 8.21 8.30 6.17
N VAL A 215 7.42 8.62 7.19
CA VAL A 215 7.36 7.84 8.44
C VAL A 215 7.08 6.34 8.21
N SER A 216 6.30 6.00 7.16
CA SER A 216 6.02 4.61 6.80
C SER A 216 7.27 3.83 6.35
N MET A 217 8.38 4.49 6.04
CA MET A 217 9.65 3.82 5.77
C MET A 217 10.09 2.94 6.95
N ARG A 218 9.80 3.36 8.19
CA ARG A 218 10.19 2.63 9.41
C ARG A 218 9.69 1.18 9.43
N ALA A 219 8.51 0.92 8.86
CA ALA A 219 7.96 -0.44 8.72
C ALA A 219 8.88 -1.38 7.92
N PHE A 220 9.76 -0.85 7.08
CA PHE A 220 10.61 -1.60 6.15
C PHE A 220 12.10 -1.49 6.46
N SER A 221 12.47 -0.90 7.62
CA SER A 221 13.88 -0.69 7.97
C SER A 221 14.67 -2.00 8.14
N ARG A 222 13.99 -3.10 8.46
CA ARG A 222 14.66 -4.37 8.79
C ARG A 222 14.30 -5.51 7.83
N TYR A 223 13.03 -5.61 7.44
CA TYR A 223 12.52 -6.60 6.49
C TYR A 223 11.61 -5.94 5.46
N GLY A 224 11.28 -6.70 4.42
CA GLY A 224 10.44 -6.22 3.32
C GLY A 224 11.10 -5.17 2.43
N HIS A 225 10.29 -4.66 1.50
CA HIS A 225 10.72 -3.71 0.48
C HIS A 225 9.75 -2.54 0.39
N ALA A 226 10.29 -1.35 0.15
CA ALA A 226 9.49 -0.15 -0.06
C ALA A 226 10.16 0.84 -1.02
N VAL A 227 9.34 1.68 -1.63
CA VAL A 227 9.75 2.85 -2.39
C VAL A 227 9.05 4.08 -1.84
N CYS A 228 9.83 4.98 -1.25
CA CYS A 228 9.42 6.31 -0.86
C CYS A 228 9.67 7.26 -2.03
N VAL A 229 8.61 7.85 -2.57
CA VAL A 229 8.69 8.76 -3.71
C VAL A 229 8.60 10.20 -3.21
N ILE A 230 9.66 10.97 -3.44
CA ILE A 230 9.73 12.38 -3.08
C ILE A 230 8.66 13.16 -3.82
N ARG A 231 7.80 13.84 -3.05
CA ARG A 231 6.74 14.70 -3.55
C ARG A 231 7.17 16.17 -3.48
N PRO A 232 6.67 17.01 -4.41
CA PRO A 232 6.80 18.46 -4.32
C PRO A 232 6.35 18.98 -2.96
N LYS A 233 7.13 19.88 -2.36
CA LYS A 233 6.93 20.47 -1.02
C LYS A 233 7.12 19.54 0.17
N HIS A 234 7.51 18.29 -0.08
CA HIS A 234 7.77 17.26 0.93
C HIS A 234 9.17 16.67 0.75
N GLU A 235 10.11 17.42 0.20
CA GLU A 235 11.48 16.99 -0.06
C GLU A 235 12.25 16.74 1.24
N MET A 236 12.03 17.61 2.23
CA MET A 236 12.68 17.56 3.53
C MET A 236 12.09 16.48 4.46
N ASP A 237 10.86 16.03 4.20
CA ASP A 237 10.14 15.10 5.07
C ASP A 237 10.83 13.72 5.15
N VAL A 238 11.69 13.39 4.19
CA VAL A 238 12.39 12.10 4.15
C VAL A 238 13.67 12.11 5.00
N GLU A 239 14.29 13.27 5.20
CA GLU A 239 15.62 13.39 5.82
C GLU A 239 15.73 12.77 7.22
N PRO A 240 14.76 12.98 8.14
CA PRO A 240 14.84 12.40 9.48
C PRO A 240 14.94 10.88 9.45
N TYR A 241 14.21 10.24 8.54
CA TYR A 241 14.12 8.79 8.45
C TYR A 241 15.33 8.17 7.76
N VAL A 242 15.86 8.80 6.71
CA VAL A 242 17.10 8.33 6.05
C VAL A 242 18.30 8.39 6.98
N ALA A 243 18.31 9.33 7.93
CA ALA A 243 19.39 9.46 8.91
C ALA A 243 19.39 8.34 9.96
N GLU A 244 18.28 7.61 10.15
CA GLU A 244 18.15 6.56 11.17
C GLU A 244 19.06 5.36 10.86
N THR A 245 19.81 4.90 11.86
CA THR A 245 20.72 3.74 11.75
C THR A 245 20.07 2.50 11.10
N PRO A 246 18.89 2.02 11.54
CA PRO A 246 18.24 0.87 10.90
C PRO A 246 17.86 1.14 9.44
N MET A 247 17.44 2.36 9.10
CA MET A 247 17.07 2.73 7.73
C MET A 247 18.26 2.77 6.77
N ARG A 248 19.43 3.26 7.22
CA ARG A 248 20.66 3.26 6.41
C ARG A 248 21.04 1.87 5.90
N GLY A 249 20.82 0.85 6.73
CA GLY A 249 21.02 -0.55 6.34
C GLY A 249 20.07 -0.99 5.23
N ALA A 250 18.78 -0.65 5.34
CA ALA A 250 17.77 -0.96 4.33
C ALA A 250 18.05 -0.29 2.97
N ILE A 251 18.45 0.98 3.00
CA ILE A 251 18.78 1.76 1.81
C ILE A 251 20.04 1.21 1.14
N ARG A 252 21.11 0.98 1.90
CA ARG A 252 22.36 0.39 1.35
C ARG A 252 22.12 -0.98 0.75
N GLY A 253 21.21 -1.76 1.35
CA GLY A 253 20.78 -3.07 0.85
C GLY A 253 19.74 -3.01 -0.27
N ARG A 254 19.38 -1.81 -0.78
CA ARG A 254 18.39 -1.59 -1.85
C ARG A 254 16.99 -2.14 -1.57
N ARG A 255 16.68 -2.44 -0.30
CA ARG A 255 15.34 -2.86 0.11
C ARG A 255 14.37 -1.69 0.20
N VAL A 256 14.88 -0.54 0.65
CA VAL A 256 14.12 0.71 0.68
C VAL A 256 14.77 1.67 -0.31
N LEU A 257 13.99 2.09 -1.30
CA LEU A 257 14.41 3.09 -2.28
C LEU A 257 13.78 4.43 -1.91
N VAL A 258 14.57 5.50 -2.02
CA VAL A 258 14.08 6.89 -1.92
C VAL A 258 14.33 7.53 -3.27
N VAL A 259 13.27 7.91 -3.97
CA VAL A 259 13.37 8.32 -5.38
C VAL A 259 12.60 9.59 -5.65
N ALA A 260 13.12 10.43 -6.53
CA ALA A 260 12.37 11.55 -7.07
C ALA A 260 11.47 11.07 -8.23
N ARG A 261 10.30 11.70 -8.37
CA ARG A 261 9.47 11.56 -9.58
C ARG A 261 9.78 12.68 -10.57
N ALA A 262 9.63 12.40 -11.86
CA ALA A 262 9.86 13.39 -12.91
C ALA A 262 8.78 14.48 -12.93
N ASP A 263 7.53 14.12 -12.60
CA ASP A 263 6.42 15.06 -12.51
C ASP A 263 6.48 15.86 -11.19
N THR A 264 6.83 17.14 -11.28
CA THR A 264 6.91 18.04 -10.13
C THR A 264 5.60 18.76 -9.83
N THR A 265 4.49 18.38 -10.45
CA THR A 265 3.20 19.04 -10.23
C THR A 265 2.68 18.73 -8.82
N ASP A 266 2.44 19.77 -8.03
CA ASP A 266 1.86 19.64 -6.69
C ASP A 266 0.33 19.46 -6.78
N ILE A 267 -0.08 18.20 -6.97
CA ILE A 267 -1.48 17.79 -6.92
C ILE A 267 -1.72 17.01 -5.63
N SER A 268 -2.77 17.38 -4.90
CA SER A 268 -3.25 16.66 -3.72
C SER A 268 -4.77 16.52 -3.75
N SER A 269 -5.30 15.43 -3.20
CA SER A 269 -6.75 15.25 -3.07
C SER A 269 -7.39 16.35 -2.21
N THR A 270 -6.65 16.94 -1.26
CA THR A 270 -7.12 18.06 -0.45
C THR A 270 -7.36 19.31 -1.29
N ASN A 271 -6.42 19.66 -2.17
CA ASN A 271 -6.59 20.80 -3.08
C ASN A 271 -7.77 20.58 -4.04
N ILE A 272 -7.89 19.37 -4.60
CA ILE A 272 -9.01 19.02 -5.49
C ILE A 272 -10.36 19.17 -4.76
N ARG A 273 -10.46 18.67 -3.52
CA ARG A 273 -11.70 18.82 -2.74
C ARG A 273 -12.01 20.27 -2.42
N ASN A 274 -11.00 21.10 -2.10
CA ASN A 274 -11.21 22.53 -1.89
C ASN A 274 -11.75 23.19 -3.16
N GLU A 275 -11.17 22.91 -4.32
CA GLU A 275 -11.62 23.47 -5.61
C GLU A 275 -13.04 23.04 -5.99
N MET A 276 -13.47 21.84 -5.58
CA MET A 276 -14.85 21.36 -5.79
C MET A 276 -15.88 22.04 -4.91
N VAL A 277 -15.50 22.55 -3.72
CA VAL A 277 -16.42 23.25 -2.80
C VAL A 277 -16.69 24.70 -3.26
N TYR A 278 -15.80 25.29 -4.07
CA TYR A 278 -15.93 26.66 -4.59
C TYR A 278 -16.52 26.74 -6.01
N ARG A 279 -17.09 25.64 -6.52
CA ARG A 279 -17.86 25.62 -7.78
C ARG A 279 -19.33 25.37 -7.50
#